data_AF-A0A917NGQ2-F1
#
_entry.id   AF-A0A917NGQ2-F1
#
_cell.length_a   1.000
_cell.length_b   1.000
_cell.length_c   1.000
_cell.angle_alpha   90.00
_cell.angle_beta   90.00
_cell.angle_gamma   90.00
#
_symmetry.space_group_name_H-M   'P 1'
#
loop_
_entity.id
_entity.type
_entity.pdbx_description
1 polymer ?
#
loop_
_entity_poly.entity_id
_entity_poly.type
_entity_poly.pdbx_seq_one_letter_code
_entity_poly.pdbx_strand_id
1 'polypeptide(L)'
;MTPEGATAMNTQHHTTDVQRALAAAGVLTGADPAADLAELATLAELLGRFAEQSRKDLATWATVSPHLAQARDQAAALARSLHHASGTLAYNSSVRVVA
;
A
#
# COMPACT_ATOMS: atom_id res chain seq x y z
N MET A 1 -30.64 -6.54 6.30
CA MET A 1 -29.42 -5.87 5.81
C MET A 1 -29.21 -6.35 4.39
N THR A 2 -29.37 -5.49 3.39
CA THR A 2 -29.24 -5.88 1.97
C THR A 2 -27.76 -6.06 1.61
N PRO A 3 -27.42 -6.92 0.64
CA PRO A 3 -26.04 -7.13 0.20
C PRO A 3 -25.35 -5.83 -0.26
N GLU A 4 -26.12 -4.86 -0.78
CA GLU A 4 -25.62 -3.54 -1.18
C GLU A 4 -25.09 -2.71 0.00
N GLY A 5 -25.69 -2.82 1.19
CA GLY A 5 -25.26 -2.08 2.38
C GLY A 5 -23.95 -2.58 2.98
N ALA A 6 -23.63 -3.87 2.80
CA ALA A 6 -22.39 -4.46 3.30
C ALA A 6 -21.19 -4.13 2.40
N THR A 7 -21.40 -4.10 1.08
CA THR A 7 -20.37 -3.75 0.10
C THR A 7 -19.94 -2.29 0.24
N ALA A 8 -20.91 -1.36 0.30
CA ALA A 8 -20.62 0.07 0.44
C ALA A 8 -19.84 0.40 1.73
N MET A 9 -20.16 -0.28 2.84
CA MET A 9 -19.49 -0.07 4.13
C MET A 9 -18.03 -0.55 4.12
N ASN A 10 -17.69 -1.59 3.35
CA ASN A 10 -16.34 -2.13 3.27
C ASN A 10 -15.40 -1.26 2.41
N THR A 11 -15.89 -0.78 1.26
CA THR A 11 -15.16 0.17 0.40
C THR A 11 -14.85 1.48 1.12
N GLN A 12 -15.82 1.99 1.88
CA GLN A 12 -15.68 3.25 2.62
C GLN A 12 -14.66 3.13 3.76
N HIS A 13 -14.56 1.96 4.41
CA HIS A 13 -13.52 1.68 5.40
C HIS A 13 -12.12 1.66 4.77
N HIS A 14 -11.94 0.95 3.65
CA HIS A 14 -10.63 0.88 2.98
C HIS A 14 -10.21 2.23 2.40
N THR A 15 -11.16 3.02 1.89
CA THR A 15 -10.90 4.40 1.45
C THR A 15 -10.42 5.26 2.62
N THR A 16 -11.06 5.14 3.79
CA THR A 16 -10.67 5.86 5.00
C THR A 16 -9.27 5.46 5.47
N ASP A 17 -8.91 4.18 5.39
CA ASP A 17 -7.59 3.70 5.79
C ASP A 17 -6.48 4.17 4.84
N VAL A 18 -6.73 4.16 3.52
CA VAL A 18 -5.81 4.73 2.53
C VAL A 18 -5.65 6.24 2.74
N GLN A 19 -6.73 6.97 2.97
CA GLN A 19 -6.68 8.41 3.24
C GLN A 19 -5.93 8.73 4.54
N ARG A 20 -6.17 7.95 5.60
CA ARG A 20 -5.44 8.10 6.87
C ARG A 20 -3.96 7.80 6.69
N ALA A 21 -3.61 6.74 5.96
CA ALA A 21 -2.23 6.40 5.70
C ALA A 21 -1.53 7.44 4.81
N LEU A 22 -2.22 8.00 3.81
CA LEU A 22 -1.69 9.06 2.97
C LEU A 22 -1.50 10.37 3.76
N ALA A 23 -2.43 10.69 4.67
CA ALA A 23 -2.29 11.83 5.57
C ALA A 23 -1.19 11.63 6.62
N ALA A 24 -1.00 10.40 7.10
CA ALA A 24 0.09 10.02 8.00
C ALA A 24 1.45 10.03 7.28
N ALA A 25 1.48 9.65 6.01
CA ALA A 25 2.65 9.71 5.13
C ALA A 25 3.08 11.13 4.75
N GLY A 26 2.50 12.17 5.38
CA GLY A 26 3.04 13.53 5.41
C GLY A 26 4.41 13.66 6.07
N VAL A 27 5.10 12.53 6.34
CA VAL A 27 6.39 12.42 7.01
C VAL A 27 7.42 11.72 6.10
N LEU A 28 7.27 11.76 4.77
CA LEU A 28 8.44 11.65 3.86
C LEU A 28 9.30 12.91 4.03
N THR A 29 9.96 13.01 5.17
CA THR A 29 10.72 14.19 5.59
C THR A 29 12.10 14.23 4.96
N GLY A 30 12.57 13.11 4.37
CA GLY A 30 13.92 12.94 3.89
C GLY A 30 14.96 12.83 5.02
N ALA A 31 14.53 12.84 6.29
CA ALA A 31 15.43 12.79 7.44
C ALA A 31 16.05 11.40 7.65
N ASP A 32 15.28 10.35 7.38
CA ASP A 32 15.74 8.96 7.35
C ASP A 32 15.23 8.27 6.07
N PRO A 33 16.07 8.18 5.02
CA PRO A 33 15.65 7.57 3.77
C PRO A 33 15.30 6.08 3.91
N ALA A 34 15.78 5.36 4.94
CA ALA A 34 15.40 3.98 5.16
C ALA A 34 13.99 3.88 5.74
N ALA A 35 13.64 4.78 6.67
CA ALA A 35 12.29 4.91 7.21
C ALA A 35 11.29 5.34 6.12
N ASP A 36 11.65 6.33 5.30
CA ASP A 36 10.82 6.82 4.19
C ASP A 36 10.48 5.68 3.20
N LEU A 37 11.48 4.83 2.86
CA LEU A 37 11.26 3.67 1.98
C LEU A 37 10.35 2.61 2.63
N ALA A 38 10.46 2.38 3.94
CA ALA A 38 9.58 1.46 4.67
C ALA A 38 8.14 1.99 4.75
N GLU A 39 7.96 3.30 4.90
CA GLU A 39 6.65 3.94 4.87
C GLU A 39 6.00 3.85 3.47
N LEU A 40 6.77 4.11 2.41
CA LEU A 40 6.32 3.87 1.03
C LEU A 40 5.92 2.41 0.78
N ALA A 41 6.66 1.45 1.37
CA ALA A 41 6.30 0.03 1.27
C ALA A 41 4.93 -0.25 1.90
N THR A 42 4.68 0.34 3.07
CA THR A 42 3.40 0.25 3.79
C THR A 42 2.24 0.85 2.98
N LEU A 43 2.46 2.01 2.34
CA LEU A 43 1.46 2.61 1.45
C LEU A 43 1.14 1.71 0.25
N ALA A 44 2.16 1.09 -0.35
CA ALA A 44 1.97 0.16 -1.46
C ALA A 44 1.16 -1.07 -1.02
N GLU A 45 1.38 -1.61 0.18
CA GLU A 45 0.56 -2.70 0.71
C GLU A 45 -0.91 -2.30 0.90
N LEU A 46 -1.16 -1.11 1.43
CA LEU A 46 -2.52 -0.58 1.61
C LEU A 46 -3.23 -0.36 0.26
N LEU A 47 -2.52 0.16 -0.73
CA LEU A 47 -3.02 0.30 -2.09
C LEU A 47 -3.41 -1.06 -2.68
N GLY A 48 -2.59 -2.09 -2.48
CA GLY A 48 -2.89 -3.44 -2.93
C GLY A 48 -4.16 -4.01 -2.29
N ARG A 49 -4.36 -3.79 -0.99
CA ARG A 49 -5.59 -4.20 -0.27
C ARG A 49 -6.81 -3.43 -0.80
N PHE A 50 -6.68 -2.13 -1.03
CA PHE A 50 -7.74 -1.31 -1.59
C PHE A 50 -8.14 -1.77 -3.00
N ALA A 51 -7.17 -2.08 -3.86
CA ALA A 51 -7.42 -2.59 -5.20
C ALA A 51 -8.15 -3.94 -5.18
N GLU A 52 -7.74 -4.86 -4.30
CA GLU A 52 -8.40 -6.15 -4.14
C GLU A 52 -9.82 -6.01 -3.58
N GLN A 53 -10.05 -5.09 -2.64
CA GLN A 53 -11.39 -4.85 -2.11
C GLN A 53 -12.29 -4.21 -3.18
N SER A 54 -11.78 -3.19 -3.87
CA SER A 54 -12.49 -2.56 -5.01
C SER A 54 -12.84 -3.59 -6.09
N ARG A 55 -11.97 -4.58 -6.33
CA ARG A 55 -12.21 -5.66 -7.29
C ARG A 55 -13.39 -6.54 -6.87
N LYS A 56 -13.52 -6.83 -5.58
CA LYS A 56 -14.66 -7.59 -5.03
C LYS A 56 -15.95 -6.78 -5.11
N ASP A 57 -15.87 -5.49 -4.81
CA ASP A 57 -17.04 -4.60 -4.81
C ASP A 57 -17.56 -4.34 -6.23
N LEU A 58 -16.66 -4.28 -7.22
CA LEU A 58 -16.95 -4.10 -8.64
C LEU A 58 -16.92 -5.42 -9.43
N ALA A 59 -17.12 -6.57 -8.78
CA ALA A 59 -16.98 -7.88 -9.42
C ALA A 59 -17.93 -8.09 -10.61
N THR A 60 -19.05 -7.37 -10.65
CA THR A 60 -20.01 -7.40 -11.77
C THR A 60 -19.51 -6.63 -13.00
N TRP A 61 -18.47 -5.79 -12.86
CA TRP A 61 -17.91 -4.96 -13.93
C TRP A 61 -16.68 -5.67 -14.54
N ALA A 62 -16.94 -6.55 -15.49
CA ALA A 62 -15.96 -7.47 -16.08
C ALA A 62 -14.73 -6.77 -16.68
N THR A 63 -14.85 -5.54 -17.14
CA THR A 63 -13.74 -4.76 -17.71
C THR A 63 -12.80 -4.17 -16.66
N VAL A 64 -13.30 -3.84 -15.47
CA VAL A 64 -12.52 -3.16 -14.41
C VAL A 64 -11.79 -4.16 -13.53
N SER A 65 -12.37 -5.34 -13.31
CA SER A 65 -11.81 -6.38 -12.45
C SER A 65 -10.36 -6.81 -12.80
N PRO A 66 -9.99 -7.03 -14.09
CA PRO A 66 -8.61 -7.36 -14.47
C PRO A 66 -7.62 -6.23 -14.15
N HIS A 67 -8.00 -4.97 -14.36
CA HIS A 67 -7.14 -3.83 -14.05
C HIS A 67 -6.90 -3.68 -12.54
N LEU A 68 -7.91 -3.96 -11.71
CA LEU A 68 -7.75 -3.95 -10.25
C LEU A 68 -6.91 -5.12 -9.75
N ALA A 69 -7.00 -6.30 -10.38
CA ALA A 69 -6.09 -7.41 -10.09
C ALA A 69 -4.64 -7.05 -10.45
N GLN A 70 -4.42 -6.45 -11.62
CA GLN A 70 -3.10 -5.98 -12.02
C GLN A 70 -2.55 -4.90 -11.07
N ALA A 71 -3.38 -3.95 -10.65
CA ALA A 71 -2.99 -2.91 -9.70
C ALA A 71 -2.56 -3.53 -8.34
N ARG A 72 -3.28 -4.54 -7.85
CA ARG A 72 -2.90 -5.30 -6.64
C ARG A 72 -1.53 -5.94 -6.78
N ASP A 73 -1.29 -6.61 -7.91
CA ASP A 73 -0.03 -7.34 -8.13
C ASP A 73 1.17 -6.39 -8.27
N GLN A 74 0.99 -5.26 -8.95
CA GLN A 74 2.00 -4.21 -9.06
C GLN A 74 2.29 -3.57 -7.69
N ALA A 75 1.26 -3.29 -6.89
CA ALA A 75 1.42 -2.75 -5.54
C ALA A 75 2.18 -3.73 -4.63
N ALA A 76 1.89 -5.03 -4.72
CA ALA A 76 2.63 -6.06 -3.98
C ALA A 76 4.10 -6.18 -4.42
N ALA A 77 4.38 -6.04 -5.72
CA ALA A 77 5.75 -6.03 -6.23
C ALA A 77 6.52 -4.79 -5.74
N LEU A 78 5.88 -3.62 -5.78
CA LEU A 78 6.46 -2.37 -5.29
C LEU A 78 6.79 -2.46 -3.80
N ALA A 79 5.87 -2.95 -2.97
CA ALA A 79 6.10 -3.12 -1.53
C ALA A 79 7.33 -3.99 -1.23
N ARG A 80 7.48 -5.13 -1.94
CA ARG A 80 8.66 -6.00 -1.78
C ARG A 80 9.96 -5.29 -2.15
N SER A 81 9.98 -4.56 -3.27
CA SER A 81 11.16 -3.81 -3.70
C SER A 81 11.55 -2.72 -2.70
N LEU A 82 10.57 -2.02 -2.15
CA LEU A 82 10.79 -0.96 -1.17
C LEU A 82 11.29 -1.49 0.18
N HIS A 83 10.70 -2.58 0.69
CA HIS A 83 11.21 -3.26 1.88
C HIS A 83 12.65 -3.73 1.70
N HIS A 84 12.98 -4.30 0.54
CA HIS A 84 14.34 -4.72 0.24
C HIS A 84 15.31 -3.54 0.19
N ALA A 85 14.93 -2.43 -0.44
CA ALA A 85 15.73 -1.22 -0.51
C ALA A 85 15.95 -0.60 0.88
N SER A 86 14.90 -0.48 1.69
CA SER A 86 14.95 -0.01 3.08
C SER A 86 15.91 -0.86 3.92
N GLY A 87 15.75 -2.19 3.88
CA GLY A 87 16.62 -3.11 4.63
C GLY A 87 18.08 -3.05 4.19
N THR A 88 18.33 -2.94 2.88
CA THR A 88 19.69 -2.78 2.32
C THR A 88 20.33 -1.48 2.78
N LEU A 89 19.58 -0.38 2.79
CA LEU A 89 20.07 0.92 3.23
C LEU A 89 20.37 0.91 4.74
N ALA A 90 19.45 0.41 5.56
CA ALA A 90 19.64 0.30 7.01
C ALA A 90 20.88 -0.54 7.36
N TYR A 91 21.05 -1.69 6.69
CA TYR A 91 22.25 -2.52 6.85
C TYR A 91 23.53 -1.74 6.51
N ASN A 92 23.60 -1.13 5.33
CA ASN A 92 24.79 -0.39 4.88
C ASN A 92 25.13 0.80 5.79
N SER A 93 24.11 1.51 6.29
CA SER A 93 24.31 2.61 7.24
C SER A 93 24.86 2.11 8.58
N SER A 94 24.36 0.98 9.10
CA SER A 94 24.86 0.39 10.34
C SER A 94 26.31 -0.09 10.23
N VAL A 95 26.69 -0.70 9.10
CA VAL A 95 28.07 -1.17 8.84
C VAL A 95 29.06 0.00 8.76
N ARG A 96 28.65 1.14 8.17
CA ARG A 96 29.49 2.34 8.06
C ARG A 96 29.71 3.08 9.37
N VAL A 97 28.82 2.92 10.35
CA VAL A 97 28.97 3.56 11.68
C VAL A 97 29.91 2.76 12.59
N VAL A 98 30.10 1.46 12.33
CA VAL A 98 30.95 0.55 13.14
C VAL A 98 32.38 0.42 12.59
N ALA A 99 32.64 0.89 11.37
CA ALA A 99 33.95 0.89 10.70
C ALA A 99 34.70 2.21 10.88
#